data_AF-A0A832ZKQ2-F1
#
_entry.id   AF-A0A832ZKQ2-F1
#
_cell.length_a   1.000
_cell.length_b   1.000
_cell.length_c   1.000
_cell.angle_alpha   90.00
_cell.angle_beta   90.00
_cell.angle_gamma   90.00
#
_symmetry.space_group_name_H-M   'P 1'
#
loop_
_entity.id
_entity.type
_entity.pdbx_description
1 polymer ?
#
loop_
_entity_poly.entity_id
_entity_poly.type
_entity_poly.pdbx_seq_one_letter_code
_entity_poly.pdbx_strand_id
1 'polypeptide(L)'
;MLSKEKAERIKRIAEKYRDVPAPHGEDIDLSKYRIEESRIDINSLEDLSEEEKSKLESIGIDTREESTSGSYLQINNDVVYTRAKSKIEIIPISEALKKYNLDDYFWNLVEIKDKYTARVALERTGGFFIRVPKGVKETLPLQTCLLIGKENASQNVHNIVIVEEDAELNIVTGCATSPHVKSGLHISVSEFYIKK
;
A
#
# COMPACT_ATOMS: atom_id res chain seq x y z
N MET A 1 -14.53 5.29 8.34
CA MET A 1 -13.94 6.40 9.10
C MET A 1 -13.23 5.86 10.33
N LEU A 2 -12.17 6.52 10.78
CA LEU A 2 -11.62 6.30 12.12
C LEU A 2 -12.34 7.21 13.10
N SER A 3 -12.51 6.78 14.35
CA SER A 3 -12.92 7.69 15.41
C SER A 3 -11.88 8.79 15.61
N LYS A 4 -12.35 9.97 16.04
CA LYS A 4 -11.47 11.11 16.35
C LYS A 4 -10.44 10.74 17.42
N GLU A 5 -10.89 10.04 18.47
CA GLU A 5 -10.03 9.57 19.55
C GLU A 5 -8.90 8.68 19.02
N LYS A 6 -9.21 7.72 18.14
CA LYS A 6 -8.20 6.84 17.57
C LYS A 6 -7.22 7.61 16.69
N ALA A 7 -7.70 8.51 15.83
CA ALA A 7 -6.85 9.33 14.98
C ALA A 7 -5.90 10.23 15.81
N GLU A 8 -6.41 10.87 16.86
CA GLU A 8 -5.61 11.71 17.78
C GLU A 8 -4.57 10.88 18.55
N ARG A 9 -4.95 9.69 19.01
CA ARG A 9 -4.02 8.77 19.68
C ARG A 9 -2.86 8.38 18.76
N ILE A 10 -3.17 7.98 17.52
CA ILE A 10 -2.17 7.63 16.50
C ILE A 10 -1.22 8.80 16.27
N LYS A 11 -1.77 10.00 16.04
CA LYS A 11 -0.97 11.21 15.82
C LYS A 11 -0.03 11.51 16.97
N ARG A 12 -0.54 11.49 18.22
CA ARG A 12 0.25 11.76 19.43
C ARG A 12 1.40 10.77 19.62
N ILE A 13 1.14 9.47 19.38
CA ILE A 13 2.18 8.45 19.48
C ILE A 13 3.22 8.67 18.37
N ALA A 14 2.80 8.89 17.13
CA ALA A 14 3.71 9.13 16.02
C ALA A 14 4.59 10.36 16.23
N GLU A 15 4.05 11.44 16.80
CA GLU A 15 4.83 12.62 17.17
C GLU A 15 5.95 12.29 18.18
N LYS A 16 5.71 11.39 19.15
CA LYS A 16 6.71 10.95 20.12
C LYS A 16 7.85 10.15 19.46
N TYR A 17 7.56 9.38 18.42
CA TYR A 17 8.53 8.50 17.75
C TYR A 17 9.15 9.09 16.48
N ARG A 18 8.83 10.35 16.14
CA ARG A 18 9.25 11.01 14.89
C ARG A 18 10.76 10.96 14.64
N ASP A 19 11.56 11.08 15.69
CA ASP A 19 13.03 11.13 15.62
C ASP A 19 13.69 9.91 16.27
N VAL A 20 12.92 8.86 16.55
CA VAL A 20 13.43 7.65 17.19
C VAL A 20 13.95 6.69 16.11
N PRO A 21 15.24 6.35 16.07
CA PRO A 21 15.77 5.41 15.08
C PRO A 21 15.20 4.01 15.29
N ALA A 22 15.13 3.21 14.22
CA ALA A 22 14.83 1.79 14.37
C ALA A 22 15.97 1.09 15.14
N PRO A 23 15.67 0.02 15.89
CA PRO A 23 16.70 -0.73 16.62
C PRO A 23 17.70 -1.45 15.71
N HIS A 24 17.36 -1.63 14.43
CA HIS A 24 18.14 -2.38 13.46
C HIS A 24 18.15 -1.67 12.09
N GLY A 25 19.21 -1.90 11.32
CA GLY A 25 19.41 -1.27 10.02
C GLY A 25 20.12 0.07 10.11
N GLU A 26 20.39 0.66 8.94
CA GLU A 26 20.94 2.01 8.86
C GLU A 26 19.92 3.03 9.34
N ASP A 27 20.40 4.05 10.05
CA ASP A 27 19.57 5.18 10.45
C ASP A 27 19.43 6.17 9.27
N ILE A 28 18.39 5.98 8.46
CA ILE A 28 18.21 6.74 7.22
C ILE A 28 17.77 8.17 7.53
N ASP A 29 18.47 9.16 6.99
CA ASP A 29 18.04 10.56 7.04
C ASP A 29 16.79 10.77 6.15
N LEU A 30 15.63 10.80 6.81
CA LEU A 30 14.31 10.93 6.19
C LEU A 30 14.13 12.26 5.44
N SER A 31 14.88 13.30 5.78
CA SER A 31 14.78 14.64 5.17
C SER A 31 15.27 14.68 3.72
N LYS A 32 16.08 13.69 3.32
CA LYS A 32 16.55 13.53 1.93
C LYS A 32 15.45 13.10 0.98
N TYR A 33 14.33 12.57 1.49
CA TYR A 33 13.25 11.99 0.69
C TYR A 33 11.96 12.79 0.80
N ARG A 34 11.31 13.01 -0.35
CA ARG A 34 10.17 13.94 -0.47
C ARG A 34 8.91 13.22 -0.93
N ILE A 35 7.77 13.68 -0.41
CA ILE A 35 6.47 13.28 -0.92
C ILE A 35 6.24 14.08 -2.18
N GLU A 36 6.27 13.38 -3.31
CA GLU A 36 6.01 13.92 -4.63
C GLU A 36 4.54 13.76 -4.98
N GLU A 37 3.90 14.80 -5.48
CA GLU A 37 2.62 14.66 -6.17
C GLU A 37 2.89 14.26 -7.63
N SER A 38 2.06 13.37 -8.15
CA SER A 38 1.96 13.09 -9.57
C SER A 38 0.47 12.97 -9.95
N ARG A 39 0.16 13.12 -11.22
CA ARG A 39 -1.13 12.70 -11.75
C ARG A 39 -0.82 11.87 -12.97
N ILE A 40 -1.02 10.58 -12.83
CA ILE A 40 -0.88 9.61 -13.89
C ILE A 40 -2.27 9.02 -14.04
N ASP A 41 -2.92 9.37 -15.14
CA ASP A 41 -4.25 8.89 -15.48
C ASP A 41 -4.11 7.76 -16.50
N ILE A 42 -4.45 6.53 -16.08
CA ILE A 42 -4.52 5.36 -16.94
C ILE A 42 -5.87 4.68 -16.79
N ASN A 43 -6.38 4.11 -17.87
CA ASN A 43 -7.64 3.34 -17.87
C ASN A 43 -7.39 1.83 -17.84
N SER A 44 -6.19 1.40 -18.23
CA SER A 44 -5.72 0.01 -18.20
C SER A 44 -4.23 -0.03 -17.83
N LEU A 45 -3.77 -1.15 -17.27
CA LEU A 45 -2.33 -1.40 -17.11
C LEU A 45 -1.59 -1.46 -18.46
N GLU A 46 -2.32 -1.73 -19.56
CA GLU A 46 -1.77 -1.70 -20.92
C GLU A 46 -1.40 -0.29 -21.40
N ASP A 47 -1.97 0.75 -20.79
CA ASP A 47 -1.70 2.17 -21.11
C ASP A 47 -0.33 2.63 -20.59
N LEU A 48 0.33 1.83 -19.75
CA LEU A 48 1.68 2.10 -19.26
C LEU A 48 2.71 2.02 -20.39
N SER A 49 3.83 2.72 -20.22
CA SER A 49 4.95 2.61 -21.15
C SER A 49 5.52 1.18 -21.20
N GLU A 50 6.15 0.78 -22.30
CA GLU A 50 6.77 -0.55 -22.42
C GLU A 50 7.84 -0.82 -21.35
N GLU A 51 8.58 0.23 -20.94
CA GLU A 51 9.57 0.14 -19.87
C GLU A 51 8.92 -0.15 -18.51
N GLU A 52 7.80 0.50 -18.20
CA GLU A 52 7.03 0.25 -16.98
C GLU A 52 6.38 -1.13 -17.03
N LYS A 53 5.78 -1.54 -18.15
CA LYS A 53 5.17 -2.87 -18.29
C LYS A 53 6.20 -3.97 -18.11
N SER A 54 7.34 -3.88 -18.80
CA SER A 54 8.43 -4.83 -18.64
C SER A 54 8.92 -4.89 -17.18
N LYS A 55 8.98 -3.75 -16.50
CA LYS A 55 9.36 -3.70 -15.09
C LYS A 55 8.34 -4.40 -14.20
N LEU A 56 7.05 -4.13 -14.39
CA LEU A 56 5.95 -4.76 -13.66
C LEU A 56 5.92 -6.28 -13.88
N GLU A 57 6.06 -6.72 -15.13
CA GLU A 57 6.12 -8.15 -15.48
C GLU A 57 7.32 -8.85 -14.83
N SER A 58 8.49 -8.18 -14.77
CA SER A 58 9.69 -8.72 -14.13
C SER A 58 9.53 -9.01 -12.63
N ILE A 59 8.56 -8.38 -11.98
CA ILE A 59 8.22 -8.58 -10.56
C ILE A 59 6.92 -9.38 -10.37
N GLY A 60 6.43 -10.04 -11.43
CA GLY A 60 5.30 -10.96 -11.38
C GLY A 60 3.92 -10.30 -11.53
N ILE A 61 3.84 -9.06 -12.00
CA ILE A 61 2.56 -8.37 -12.28
C ILE A 61 2.15 -8.66 -13.73
N ASP A 62 0.95 -9.20 -13.91
CA ASP A 62 0.34 -9.43 -15.21
C ASP A 62 -0.31 -8.13 -15.72
N THR A 63 0.36 -7.46 -16.66
CA THR A 63 -0.07 -6.18 -17.25
C THR A 63 -1.30 -6.31 -18.15
N ARG A 64 -1.61 -7.51 -18.64
CA ARG A 64 -2.83 -7.80 -19.40
C ARG A 64 -3.98 -8.24 -18.51
N GLU A 65 -3.67 -8.53 -17.25
CA GLU A 65 -4.58 -9.00 -16.23
C GLU A 65 -5.32 -10.30 -16.62
N GLU A 66 -4.73 -11.17 -17.45
CA GLU A 66 -5.37 -12.42 -17.89
C GLU A 66 -5.46 -13.46 -16.77
N SER A 67 -4.51 -13.46 -15.84
CA SER A 67 -4.36 -14.46 -14.77
C SER A 67 -4.50 -13.89 -13.36
N THR A 68 -5.30 -12.84 -13.20
CA THR A 68 -5.51 -12.16 -11.90
C THR A 68 -7.00 -11.93 -11.58
N SER A 69 -7.35 -11.96 -10.30
CA SER A 69 -8.67 -11.62 -9.79
C SER A 69 -8.88 -10.11 -9.59
N GLY A 70 -7.84 -9.31 -9.78
CA GLY A 70 -7.88 -7.85 -9.70
C GLY A 70 -6.50 -7.24 -9.50
N SER A 71 -6.40 -5.94 -9.72
CA SER A 71 -5.13 -5.22 -9.72
C SER A 71 -5.21 -3.94 -8.92
N TYR A 72 -4.11 -3.60 -8.28
CA TYR A 72 -3.83 -2.29 -7.70
C TYR A 72 -2.45 -1.84 -8.15
N LEU A 73 -2.35 -0.59 -8.62
CA LEU A 73 -1.07 0.05 -8.91
C LEU A 73 -1.02 1.41 -8.26
N GLN A 74 0.04 1.63 -7.49
CA GLN A 74 0.43 2.94 -6.99
C GLN A 74 1.80 3.30 -7.53
N ILE A 75 1.90 4.48 -8.15
CA ILE A 75 3.16 5.05 -8.63
C ILE A 75 3.45 6.28 -7.79
N ASN A 76 4.63 6.32 -7.18
CA ASN A 76 5.00 7.32 -6.18
C ASN A 76 3.92 7.38 -5.07
N ASN A 77 3.13 8.45 -5.03
CA ASN A 77 2.16 8.73 -3.99
C ASN A 77 0.72 8.72 -4.51
N ASP A 78 0.52 8.32 -5.76
CA ASP A 78 -0.78 8.32 -6.40
C ASP A 78 -1.20 6.88 -6.70
N VAL A 79 -2.42 6.55 -6.30
CA VAL A 79 -3.06 5.31 -6.73
C VAL A 79 -3.57 5.54 -8.14
N VAL A 80 -2.86 4.99 -9.12
CA VAL A 80 -3.10 5.26 -10.54
C VAL A 80 -4.07 4.27 -11.16
N TYR A 81 -4.25 3.09 -10.53
CA TYR A 81 -5.15 2.06 -11.05
C TYR A 81 -5.65 1.15 -9.95
N THR A 82 -6.95 0.86 -9.98
CA THR A 82 -7.58 -0.20 -9.18
C THR A 82 -8.67 -0.88 -9.97
N ARG A 83 -8.67 -2.22 -9.99
CA ARG A 83 -9.72 -3.01 -10.62
C ARG A 83 -9.96 -4.29 -9.83
N ALA A 84 -11.22 -4.58 -9.51
CA ALA A 84 -11.64 -5.89 -9.04
C ALA A 84 -12.32 -6.65 -10.19
N LYS A 85 -11.94 -7.92 -10.41
CA LYS A 85 -12.62 -8.84 -11.35
C LYS A 85 -13.47 -9.89 -10.63
N SER A 86 -13.31 -10.01 -9.31
CA SER A 86 -14.05 -10.96 -8.50
C SER A 86 -14.88 -10.27 -7.41
N LYS A 87 -15.36 -11.05 -6.44
CA LYS A 87 -16.10 -10.54 -5.26
C LYS A 87 -15.18 -9.90 -4.22
N ILE A 88 -13.86 -9.96 -4.41
CA ILE A 88 -12.89 -9.33 -3.53
C ILE A 88 -12.92 -7.82 -3.75
N GLU A 89 -12.96 -7.07 -2.67
CA GLU A 89 -12.83 -5.63 -2.72
C GLU A 89 -11.35 -5.26 -2.69
N ILE A 90 -10.91 -4.44 -3.65
CA ILE A 90 -9.60 -3.79 -3.66
C ILE A 90 -9.79 -2.31 -3.98
N ILE A 91 -9.47 -1.45 -3.02
CA ILE A 91 -9.64 0.01 -3.14
C ILE A 91 -8.48 0.73 -2.46
N PRO A 92 -8.24 2.01 -2.75
CA PRO A 92 -7.31 2.81 -1.98
C PRO A 92 -7.67 2.82 -0.50
N ILE A 93 -6.68 2.75 0.39
CA ILE A 93 -6.92 2.80 1.84
C ILE A 93 -7.59 4.12 2.27
N SER A 94 -7.38 5.20 1.53
CA SER A 94 -8.03 6.49 1.74
C SER A 94 -9.54 6.43 1.50
N GLU A 95 -10.00 5.61 0.54
CA GLU A 95 -11.42 5.37 0.28
C GLU A 95 -12.02 4.40 1.30
N ALA A 96 -11.31 3.33 1.66
CA ALA A 96 -11.76 2.40 2.70
C ALA A 96 -11.97 3.12 4.04
N LEU A 97 -11.08 4.06 4.39
CA LEU A 97 -11.24 4.91 5.57
C LEU A 97 -12.43 5.86 5.48
N LYS A 98 -12.99 6.15 4.32
CA LYS A 98 -14.27 6.89 4.22
C LYS A 98 -15.45 5.91 4.35
N LYS A 99 -15.34 4.74 3.72
CA LYS A 99 -16.41 3.73 3.59
C LYS A 99 -16.68 2.91 4.86
N TYR A 100 -15.65 2.48 5.58
CA TYR A 100 -15.76 1.51 6.67
C TYR A 100 -15.24 2.04 8.01
N ASN A 101 -15.85 1.64 9.12
CA ASN A 101 -15.21 1.81 10.43
C ASN A 101 -14.02 0.85 10.53
N LEU A 102 -12.80 1.39 10.56
CA LEU A 102 -11.56 0.63 10.62
C LEU A 102 -10.85 0.76 11.97
N ASP A 103 -11.57 1.19 13.01
CA ASP A 103 -11.00 1.33 14.36
C ASP A 103 -10.45 0.01 14.92
N ASP A 104 -10.97 -1.14 14.49
CA ASP A 104 -10.44 -2.45 14.91
C ASP A 104 -9.30 -2.96 14.03
N TYR A 105 -8.90 -2.22 12.99
CA TYR A 105 -7.96 -2.70 11.98
C TYR A 105 -6.78 -1.77 11.67
N PHE A 106 -6.90 -0.46 11.88
CA PHE A 106 -5.90 0.51 11.45
C PHE A 106 -4.92 0.85 12.60
N TRP A 107 -3.63 0.57 12.48
CA TRP A 107 -2.63 0.71 13.57
C TRP A 107 -3.02 -0.08 14.83
N ASN A 108 -3.35 -1.37 14.66
CA ASN A 108 -3.70 -2.28 15.75
C ASN A 108 -2.74 -3.47 15.87
N LEU A 109 -2.23 -4.00 14.75
CA LEU A 109 -1.23 -5.08 14.75
C LEU A 109 0.20 -4.52 14.75
N VAL A 110 0.43 -3.42 14.03
CA VAL A 110 1.74 -2.78 13.96
C VAL A 110 1.79 -1.64 14.96
N GLU A 111 2.81 -1.65 15.81
CA GLU A 111 3.08 -0.59 16.78
C GLU A 111 3.89 0.55 16.14
N ILE A 112 3.54 1.79 16.47
CA ILE A 112 4.34 2.97 16.12
C ILE A 112 5.47 3.10 17.14
N LYS A 113 6.69 2.75 16.74
CA LYS A 113 7.83 2.62 17.66
C LYS A 113 9.17 3.17 17.14
N ASP A 114 9.17 3.72 15.93
CA ASP A 114 10.34 4.32 15.29
C ASP A 114 9.90 5.41 14.29
N LYS A 115 10.87 6.13 13.75
CA LYS A 115 10.66 7.21 12.80
C LYS A 115 10.03 6.76 11.49
N TYR A 116 10.18 5.48 11.11
CA TYR A 116 9.62 4.94 9.88
C TYR A 116 8.11 4.71 10.03
N THR A 117 7.70 3.99 11.07
CA THR A 117 6.29 3.79 11.43
C THR A 117 5.62 5.12 11.77
N ALA A 118 6.31 6.02 12.47
CA ALA A 118 5.82 7.38 12.73
C ALA A 118 5.59 8.17 11.43
N ARG A 119 6.51 8.07 10.45
CA ARG A 119 6.35 8.73 9.15
C ARG A 119 5.13 8.21 8.40
N VAL A 120 4.89 6.89 8.37
CA VAL A 120 3.66 6.36 7.76
C VAL A 120 2.40 6.86 8.48
N ALA A 121 2.43 6.95 9.81
CA ALA A 121 1.28 7.43 10.58
C ALA A 121 0.96 8.92 10.35
N LEU A 122 1.98 9.76 10.15
CA LEU A 122 1.84 11.21 9.99
C LEU A 122 1.70 11.66 8.53
N GLU A 123 2.39 10.98 7.62
CA GLU A 123 2.61 11.41 6.23
C GLU A 123 2.26 10.29 5.24
N ARG A 124 1.19 9.52 5.52
CA ARG A 124 0.74 8.44 4.63
C ARG A 124 0.42 8.98 3.24
N THR A 125 1.04 8.39 2.23
CA THR A 125 0.83 8.75 0.82
C THR A 125 -0.09 7.81 0.07
N GLY A 126 -0.30 6.59 0.57
CA GLY A 126 -1.23 5.67 -0.07
C GLY A 126 -1.33 4.33 0.65
N GLY A 127 -1.57 3.29 -0.13
CA GLY A 127 -1.76 1.92 0.31
C GLY A 127 -3.10 1.36 -0.16
N PHE A 128 -3.20 0.04 -0.13
CA PHE A 128 -4.41 -0.68 -0.52
C PHE A 128 -5.20 -1.16 0.70
N PHE A 129 -6.51 -1.20 0.52
CA PHE A 129 -7.41 -1.96 1.37
C PHE A 129 -7.94 -3.13 0.55
N ILE A 130 -7.75 -4.34 1.07
CA ILE A 130 -8.28 -5.56 0.48
C ILE A 130 -9.23 -6.21 1.49
N ARG A 131 -10.44 -6.57 1.04
CA ARG A 131 -11.37 -7.35 1.85
C ARG A 131 -11.95 -8.50 1.05
N VAL A 132 -11.81 -9.70 1.59
CA VAL A 132 -12.36 -10.94 1.04
C VAL A 132 -13.62 -11.26 1.81
N PRO A 133 -14.81 -11.28 1.19
CA PRO A 133 -16.06 -11.58 1.91
C PRO A 133 -16.10 -13.01 2.48
N LYS A 134 -16.95 -13.23 3.49
CA LYS A 134 -17.12 -14.53 4.15
C LYS A 134 -17.37 -15.65 3.13
N GLY A 135 -16.64 -16.76 3.26
CA GLY A 135 -16.78 -17.95 2.41
C GLY A 135 -16.30 -17.79 0.96
N VAL A 136 -15.78 -16.62 0.56
CA VAL A 136 -15.24 -16.42 -0.79
C VAL A 136 -13.85 -17.04 -0.85
N LYS A 137 -13.67 -17.97 -1.78
CA LYS A 137 -12.37 -18.57 -2.09
C LYS A 137 -11.98 -18.21 -3.50
N GLU A 138 -10.99 -17.33 -3.62
CA GLU A 138 -10.49 -16.89 -4.92
C GLU A 138 -9.30 -17.75 -5.35
N THR A 139 -9.42 -18.33 -6.55
CA THR A 139 -8.39 -19.19 -7.13
C THR A 139 -7.33 -18.39 -7.89
N LEU A 140 -7.69 -17.24 -8.47
CA LEU A 140 -6.74 -16.38 -9.17
C LEU A 140 -6.10 -15.37 -8.20
N PRO A 141 -4.77 -15.18 -8.23
CA PRO A 141 -4.13 -14.22 -7.35
C PRO A 141 -4.66 -12.81 -7.59
N LEU A 142 -4.81 -12.03 -6.52
CA LEU A 142 -4.96 -10.59 -6.60
C LEU A 142 -3.57 -9.97 -6.68
N GLN A 143 -3.36 -8.99 -7.56
CA GLN A 143 -2.04 -8.38 -7.73
C GLN A 143 -1.99 -6.93 -7.23
N THR A 144 -0.92 -6.58 -6.54
CA THR A 144 -0.67 -5.23 -6.06
C THR A 144 0.74 -4.79 -6.45
N CYS A 145 0.89 -3.60 -6.99
CA CYS A 145 2.17 -3.04 -7.36
C CYS A 145 2.40 -1.68 -6.71
N LEU A 146 3.60 -1.50 -6.15
CA LEU A 146 4.10 -0.27 -5.55
C LEU A 146 5.38 0.13 -6.28
N LEU A 147 5.28 1.15 -7.14
CA LEU A 147 6.38 1.62 -7.99
C LEU A 147 6.87 2.98 -7.52
N ILE A 148 8.18 3.14 -7.31
CA ILE A 148 8.81 4.45 -7.16
C ILE A 148 9.37 4.88 -8.51
N GLY A 149 8.76 5.91 -9.10
CA GLY A 149 9.12 6.43 -10.42
C GLY A 149 9.83 7.79 -10.42
N LYS A 150 10.13 8.36 -9.24
CA LYS A 150 10.83 9.64 -9.10
C LYS A 150 12.04 9.52 -8.18
N GLU A 151 13.12 10.21 -8.53
CA GLU A 151 14.35 10.28 -7.74
C GLU A 151 14.10 10.94 -6.38
N ASN A 152 14.66 10.36 -5.30
CA ASN A 152 14.49 10.79 -3.91
C ASN A 152 13.02 10.86 -3.44
N ALA A 153 12.10 10.14 -4.09
CA ALA A 153 10.72 10.07 -3.62
C ALA A 153 10.60 9.23 -2.34
N SER A 154 9.75 9.68 -1.43
CA SER A 154 9.29 8.93 -0.25
C SER A 154 7.90 8.40 -0.53
N GLN A 155 7.76 7.08 -0.50
CA GLN A 155 6.49 6.37 -0.60
C GLN A 155 6.17 5.76 0.76
N ASN A 156 5.13 6.28 1.42
CA ASN A 156 4.74 5.93 2.77
C ASN A 156 3.35 5.27 2.74
N VAL A 157 3.31 3.94 2.70
CA VAL A 157 2.06 3.19 2.46
C VAL A 157 1.57 2.48 3.72
N HIS A 158 0.25 2.49 3.89
CA HIS A 158 -0.41 1.71 4.92
C HIS A 158 -1.46 0.82 4.27
N ASN A 159 -1.19 -0.47 4.25
CA ASN A 159 -2.03 -1.49 3.66
C ASN A 159 -2.82 -2.23 4.75
N ILE A 160 -4.06 -2.56 4.43
CA ILE A 160 -4.90 -3.44 5.26
C ILE A 160 -5.45 -4.55 4.39
N VAL A 161 -5.31 -5.78 4.86
CA VAL A 161 -5.92 -6.96 4.25
C VAL A 161 -6.80 -7.63 5.29
N ILE A 162 -8.07 -7.83 4.96
CA ILE A 162 -9.04 -8.53 5.81
C ILE A 162 -9.57 -9.73 5.02
N VAL A 163 -9.28 -10.92 5.52
CA VAL A 163 -9.84 -12.18 5.03
C VAL A 163 -10.93 -12.60 6.01
N GLU A 164 -12.19 -12.51 5.61
CA GLU A 164 -13.33 -12.86 6.46
C GLU A 164 -13.44 -14.37 6.70
N GLU A 165 -14.36 -14.77 7.56
CA GLU A 165 -14.50 -16.16 7.99
C GLU A 165 -14.67 -17.13 6.79
N ASP A 166 -14.05 -18.30 6.85
CA ASP A 166 -14.06 -19.32 5.79
C ASP A 166 -13.62 -18.82 4.40
N ALA A 167 -12.94 -17.67 4.31
CA ALA A 167 -12.50 -17.07 3.05
C ALA A 167 -11.03 -17.36 2.76
N GLU A 168 -10.65 -17.27 1.48
CA GLU A 168 -9.29 -17.54 1.00
C GLU A 168 -8.88 -16.52 -0.08
N LEU A 169 -7.63 -16.07 -0.01
CA LEU A 169 -7.04 -15.12 -0.93
C LEU A 169 -5.56 -15.42 -1.16
N ASN A 170 -5.19 -15.43 -2.43
CA ASN A 170 -3.80 -15.40 -2.88
C ASN A 170 -3.47 -13.97 -3.32
N ILE A 171 -2.37 -13.39 -2.83
CA ILE A 171 -1.91 -12.05 -3.22
C ILE A 171 -0.50 -12.15 -3.80
N VAL A 172 -0.27 -11.50 -4.93
CA VAL A 172 1.06 -11.22 -5.47
C VAL A 172 1.35 -9.73 -5.30
N THR A 173 2.39 -9.40 -4.53
CA THR A 173 2.82 -8.01 -4.35
C THR A 173 4.18 -7.78 -4.99
N GLY A 174 4.23 -6.90 -5.98
CA GLY A 174 5.46 -6.43 -6.61
C GLY A 174 5.85 -5.03 -6.11
N CYS A 175 7.11 -4.84 -5.72
CA CYS A 175 7.68 -3.52 -5.45
C CYS A 175 8.85 -3.27 -6.40
N ALA A 176 8.89 -2.08 -7.00
CA ALA A 176 9.90 -1.75 -7.99
C ALA A 176 10.28 -0.27 -7.96
N THR A 177 11.39 0.03 -8.62
CA THR A 177 11.77 1.39 -9.03
C THR A 177 11.79 1.48 -10.55
N SER A 178 11.48 2.66 -11.09
CA SER A 178 11.75 2.93 -12.50
C SER A 178 13.27 2.93 -12.76
N PRO A 179 13.75 2.50 -13.93
CA PRO A 179 15.19 2.28 -14.17
C PRO A 179 16.10 3.49 -13.97
N HIS A 180 15.57 4.70 -14.14
CA HIS A 180 16.31 5.94 -13.94
C HIS A 180 16.44 6.38 -12.47
N VAL A 181 15.69 5.76 -11.55
CA VAL A 181 15.69 6.09 -10.11
C VAL A 181 16.86 5.40 -9.44
N LYS A 182 17.76 6.18 -8.82
CA LYS A 182 18.95 5.71 -8.10
C LYS A 182 18.75 5.66 -6.60
N SER A 183 17.95 6.58 -6.06
CA SER A 183 17.59 6.65 -4.64
C SER A 183 16.10 6.88 -4.48
N GLY A 184 15.51 6.15 -3.54
CA GLY A 184 14.11 6.28 -3.17
C GLY A 184 13.91 5.66 -1.80
N LEU A 185 12.85 6.07 -1.11
CA LEU A 185 12.51 5.58 0.22
C LEU A 185 11.12 4.96 0.16
N HIS A 186 11.05 3.66 0.45
CA HIS A 186 9.80 2.92 0.58
C HIS A 186 9.60 2.53 2.04
N ILE A 187 8.55 3.05 2.67
CA ILE A 187 8.15 2.65 4.02
C ILE A 187 6.73 2.11 3.94
N SER A 188 6.57 0.84 4.29
CA SER A 188 5.30 0.13 4.19
C SER A 188 4.92 -0.51 5.52
N VAL A 189 3.70 -0.18 5.97
CA VAL A 189 3.03 -0.85 7.07
C VAL A 189 1.88 -1.65 6.49
N SER A 190 1.88 -2.96 6.71
CA SER A 190 0.84 -3.85 6.21
C SER A 190 0.26 -4.67 7.35
N GLU A 191 -1.04 -4.56 7.56
CA GLU A 191 -1.76 -5.27 8.63
C GLU A 191 -2.72 -6.30 8.02
N PHE A 192 -2.46 -7.59 8.29
CA PHE A 192 -3.23 -8.70 7.74
C PHE A 192 -4.09 -9.32 8.84
N TYR A 193 -5.40 -9.34 8.62
CA TYR A 193 -6.39 -9.86 9.54
C TYR A 193 -7.08 -11.06 8.91
N ILE A 194 -6.74 -12.25 9.40
CA ILE A 194 -7.34 -13.51 8.95
C ILE A 194 -8.36 -13.93 9.99
N LYS A 195 -9.64 -13.92 9.62
CA LYS A 195 -10.72 -14.42 10.46
C LYS A 195 -10.74 -15.96 10.42
N LYS A 196 -11.60 -16.53 11.26
CA LYS A 196 -11.66 -17.97 11.50
C LYS A 196 -11.96 -18.77 10.23
#